data_AF-A0A957Q3Y1-F1
#
_entry.id   AF-A0A957Q3Y1-F1
#
_cell.length_a   1.000
_cell.length_b   1.000
_cell.length_c   1.000
_cell.angle_alpha   90.00
_cell.angle_beta   90.00
_cell.angle_gamma   90.00
#
_symmetry.space_group_name_H-M   'P 1'
#
loop_
_entity.id
_entity.type
_entity.pdbx_description
1 polymer ?
#
loop_
_entity_poly.entity_id
_entity_poly.type
_entity_poly.pdbx_seq_one_letter_code
_entity_poly.pdbx_strand_id
1 'polypeptide(L)'
;MSTHNFASWRKRGSALFRVIDHQIAAMRNSSETVSRKETLIALLTALRTFGEGQLEFFIRGFEPTNRLIRLEPSTAYPPEYAMRATVDQIAYDLDVIQRAYQQRLPTQASSEMRTLLAKTDYLAYQALKPAIERKLIDDVTVITYFQKATNVRIIPYAPVALIGLPISALAVPKDLLAIPHEVGHYVFRHGCTQRGSSAGSRFDAALRQQFSDLPKWVLAWLEEIFADVYGAAVGGPVMALGIEELITDDPYADFTRDDGEHPIPALRPDIYHSALQKQGSHGRELKLLVDRWEEYCTKRGKPEQFTPQGVKDDVSLKEAKGHLDSVIRALLDDDLGGLRANTALWSGSVDHEDRIESLFTDFADRLGKLTVDEANLAPELDVVPRASTRSLSTASEDSSPESTSHKSPKEVLELHLRPLRSQSTAGPAPVHDMGGSGTPPARRVGETGQWFDALKRDGARGIAVNIPPTVWMALLEGSGWATEGPGGAHAH
;
A
#
# COMPACT_ATOMS: atom_id res chain seq x y z
N MET A 1 17.91 36.44 -4.37
CA MET A 1 17.07 35.36 -4.92
C MET A 1 17.98 34.23 -5.31
N SER A 2 17.88 33.07 -4.65
CA SER A 2 18.66 31.88 -5.03
C SER A 2 18.22 31.47 -6.44
N THR A 3 19.15 31.45 -7.39
CA THR A 3 18.88 30.85 -8.71
C THR A 3 18.90 29.34 -8.52
N HIS A 4 17.74 28.75 -8.27
CA HIS A 4 17.58 27.30 -8.19
C HIS A 4 18.18 26.66 -9.46
N ASN A 5 19.11 25.72 -9.30
CA ASN A 5 19.80 25.09 -10.42
C ASN A 5 18.98 23.95 -11.03
N PHE A 6 17.82 24.28 -11.61
CA PHE A 6 16.92 23.32 -12.25
C PHE A 6 17.61 22.54 -13.38
N ALA A 7 18.57 23.15 -14.08
CA ALA A 7 19.37 22.49 -15.10
C ALA A 7 20.17 21.31 -14.54
N SER A 8 20.75 21.43 -13.34
CA SER A 8 21.43 20.33 -12.68
C SER A 8 20.47 19.20 -12.31
N TRP A 9 19.25 19.52 -11.86
CA TRP A 9 18.25 18.51 -11.52
C TRP A 9 17.77 17.73 -12.75
N ARG A 10 17.53 18.42 -13.88
CA ARG A 10 17.25 17.74 -15.16
C ARG A 10 18.37 16.79 -15.55
N LYS A 11 19.65 17.20 -15.44
CA LYS A 11 20.80 16.33 -15.74
C LYS A 11 20.84 15.09 -14.84
N ARG A 12 20.55 15.23 -13.54
CA ARG A 12 20.48 14.10 -12.59
C ARG A 12 19.37 13.13 -12.97
N GLY A 13 18.16 13.63 -13.19
CA GLY A 13 17.03 12.82 -13.66
C GLY A 13 17.34 12.10 -14.97
N SER A 14 17.85 12.81 -15.98
CA SER A 14 18.23 12.21 -17.27
C SER A 14 19.29 11.11 -17.14
N ALA A 15 20.23 11.21 -16.18
CA ALA A 15 21.18 10.14 -15.94
C ALA A 15 20.50 8.88 -15.41
N LEU A 16 19.57 9.04 -14.46
CA LEU A 16 18.80 7.94 -13.89
C LEU A 16 17.89 7.27 -14.92
N PHE A 17 17.19 8.06 -15.75
CA PHE A 17 16.32 7.51 -16.80
C PHE A 17 17.11 6.74 -17.87
N ARG A 18 18.33 7.16 -18.20
CA ARG A 18 19.22 6.37 -19.09
C ARG A 18 19.58 5.01 -18.49
N VAL A 19 19.77 4.92 -17.17
CA VAL A 19 20.05 3.65 -16.50
C VAL A 19 18.82 2.74 -16.56
N ILE A 20 17.62 3.30 -16.30
CA ILE A 20 16.35 2.55 -16.42
C ILE A 20 16.17 2.04 -17.86
N ASP A 21 16.38 2.89 -18.86
CA ASP A 21 16.27 2.52 -20.28
C ASP A 21 17.24 1.41 -20.66
N HIS A 22 18.49 1.49 -20.18
CA HIS A 22 19.49 0.44 -20.38
C HIS A 22 19.04 -0.89 -19.73
N GLN A 23 18.54 -0.84 -18.49
CA GLN A 23 18.09 -2.03 -17.78
C GLN A 23 16.90 -2.70 -18.48
N ILE A 24 15.92 -1.92 -18.96
CA ILE A 24 14.81 -2.42 -19.76
C ILE A 24 15.31 -3.10 -21.03
N ALA A 25 16.25 -2.48 -21.75
CA ALA A 25 16.83 -3.05 -22.96
C ALA A 25 17.60 -4.34 -22.68
N ALA A 26 18.41 -4.37 -21.60
CA ALA A 26 19.16 -5.55 -21.19
C ALA A 26 18.25 -6.72 -20.82
N MET A 27 17.18 -6.46 -20.05
CA MET A 27 16.16 -7.46 -19.73
C MET A 27 15.53 -8.02 -21.01
N ARG A 28 15.04 -7.16 -21.91
CA ARG A 28 14.41 -7.59 -23.17
C ARG A 28 15.33 -8.42 -24.05
N ASN A 29 16.59 -8.03 -24.15
CA ASN A 29 17.58 -8.72 -24.99
C ASN A 29 18.17 -9.97 -24.35
N SER A 30 17.95 -10.20 -23.05
CA SER A 30 18.40 -11.40 -22.37
C SER A 30 17.66 -12.63 -22.89
N SER A 31 18.42 -13.66 -23.27
CA SER A 31 17.89 -14.98 -23.63
C SER A 31 17.57 -15.85 -22.41
N GLU A 32 17.87 -15.38 -21.20
CA GLU A 32 17.56 -16.11 -19.97
C GLU A 32 16.05 -16.10 -19.71
N THR A 33 15.52 -17.28 -19.37
CA THR A 33 14.14 -17.43 -18.88
C THR A 33 14.10 -17.00 -17.42
N VAL A 34 13.45 -15.88 -17.16
CA VAL A 34 13.33 -15.29 -15.82
C VAL A 34 11.84 -15.22 -15.49
N SER A 35 11.44 -15.74 -14.31
CA SER A 35 10.05 -15.61 -13.86
C SER A 35 9.69 -14.13 -13.69
N ARG A 36 8.45 -13.76 -14.02
CA ARG A 36 7.95 -12.38 -13.86
C ARG A 36 8.72 -11.31 -14.64
N LYS A 37 9.50 -11.70 -15.65
CA LYS A 37 10.33 -10.79 -16.46
C LYS A 37 9.52 -9.65 -17.07
N GLU A 38 8.35 -9.96 -17.62
CA GLU A 38 7.48 -8.96 -18.26
C GLU A 38 6.92 -7.97 -17.23
N THR A 39 6.46 -8.44 -16.08
CA THR A 39 6.05 -7.56 -14.96
C THR A 39 7.19 -6.66 -14.48
N LEU A 40 8.43 -7.16 -14.40
CA LEU A 40 9.58 -6.33 -13.99
C LEU A 40 9.95 -5.27 -15.05
N ILE A 41 9.88 -5.61 -16.33
CA ILE A 41 10.04 -4.65 -17.44
C ILE A 41 8.93 -3.59 -17.41
N ALA A 42 7.70 -4.02 -17.17
CA ALA A 42 6.53 -3.17 -17.03
C ALA A 42 6.70 -2.17 -15.88
N LEU A 43 7.15 -2.64 -14.71
CA LEU A 43 7.44 -1.83 -13.55
C LEU A 43 8.51 -0.78 -13.82
N LEU A 44 9.64 -1.15 -14.44
CA LEU A 44 10.67 -0.17 -14.83
C LEU A 44 10.14 0.87 -15.82
N THR A 45 9.31 0.45 -16.76
CA THR A 45 8.69 1.37 -17.74
C THR A 45 7.74 2.35 -17.05
N ALA A 46 6.94 1.87 -16.09
CA ALA A 46 6.04 2.68 -15.28
C ALA A 46 6.81 3.66 -14.38
N LEU A 47 7.84 3.19 -13.67
CA LEU A 47 8.72 4.01 -12.84
C LEU A 47 9.39 5.12 -13.66
N ARG A 48 9.94 4.79 -14.84
CA ARG A 48 10.55 5.78 -15.74
C ARG A 48 9.56 6.88 -16.11
N THR A 49 8.38 6.47 -16.58
CA THR A 49 7.34 7.40 -17.07
C THR A 49 6.83 8.29 -15.93
N PHE A 50 6.54 7.68 -14.78
CA PHE A 50 6.06 8.38 -13.61
C PHE A 50 7.12 9.32 -13.02
N GLY A 51 8.34 8.83 -12.82
CA GLY A 51 9.45 9.60 -12.27
C GLY A 51 9.85 10.80 -13.13
N GLU A 52 9.85 10.65 -14.46
CA GLU A 52 10.06 11.76 -15.39
C GLU A 52 8.96 12.82 -15.25
N GLY A 53 7.70 12.37 -15.19
CA GLY A 53 6.56 13.26 -14.99
C GLY A 53 6.57 13.97 -13.63
N GLN A 54 6.98 13.30 -12.55
CA GLN A 54 7.06 13.87 -11.19
C GLN A 54 8.17 14.90 -11.09
N LEU A 55 9.36 14.58 -11.62
CA LEU A 55 10.50 15.51 -11.58
C LEU A 55 10.20 16.77 -12.39
N GLU A 56 9.63 16.61 -13.59
CA GLU A 56 9.28 17.76 -14.42
C GLU A 56 8.13 18.59 -13.81
N PHE A 57 7.20 17.96 -13.10
CA PHE A 57 6.17 18.66 -12.34
C PHE A 57 6.78 19.61 -11.31
N PHE A 58 7.72 19.15 -10.47
CA PHE A 58 8.35 20.02 -9.48
C PHE A 58 9.23 21.10 -10.13
N ILE A 59 10.02 20.75 -11.14
CA ILE A 59 10.88 21.71 -11.84
C ILE A 59 10.04 22.84 -12.45
N ARG A 60 9.00 22.50 -13.21
CA ARG A 60 8.11 23.50 -13.81
C ARG A 60 7.30 24.24 -12.76
N GLY A 61 6.89 23.55 -11.70
CA GLY A 61 6.07 24.10 -10.64
C GLY A 61 6.76 25.20 -9.83
N PHE A 62 8.07 25.05 -9.59
CA PHE A 62 8.88 26.07 -8.91
C PHE A 62 9.53 27.10 -9.84
N GLU A 63 9.41 26.93 -11.17
CA GLU A 63 9.98 27.86 -12.13
C GLU A 63 9.19 29.19 -12.16
N PRO A 64 9.80 30.35 -11.90
CA PRO A 64 9.07 31.63 -11.79
C PRO A 64 8.34 32.04 -13.07
N THR A 65 8.79 31.54 -14.22
CA THR A 65 8.22 31.86 -15.54
C THR A 65 7.00 30.99 -15.88
N ASN A 66 6.73 29.91 -15.14
CA ASN A 66 5.56 29.08 -15.38
C ASN A 66 4.30 29.73 -14.79
N ARG A 67 3.35 30.06 -15.66
CA ARG A 67 2.07 30.69 -15.27
C ARG A 67 0.91 29.70 -15.13
N LEU A 68 1.11 28.43 -15.51
CA LEU A 68 0.03 27.43 -15.57
C LEU A 68 -0.06 26.59 -14.30
N ILE A 69 1.07 26.11 -13.79
CA ILE A 69 1.11 25.37 -12.52
C ILE A 69 2.20 25.99 -11.69
N ARG A 70 1.85 26.59 -10.55
CA ARG A 70 2.80 27.21 -9.63
C ARG A 70 2.73 26.54 -8.28
N LEU A 71 3.87 26.07 -7.81
CA LEU A 71 4.04 25.53 -6.46
C LEU A 71 4.50 26.65 -5.54
N GLU A 72 3.75 26.89 -4.48
CA GLU A 72 4.16 27.83 -3.45
C GLU A 72 5.35 27.25 -2.66
N PRO A 73 6.44 28.02 -2.48
CA PRO A 73 7.58 27.55 -1.70
C PRO A 73 7.20 27.24 -0.25
N SER A 74 7.77 26.16 0.31
CA SER A 74 7.69 25.85 1.73
C SER A 74 8.95 26.32 2.45
N THR A 75 8.80 26.84 3.67
CA THR A 75 9.94 27.14 4.54
C THR A 75 10.55 25.88 5.15
N ALA A 76 9.75 24.83 5.34
CA ALA A 76 10.21 23.54 5.86
C ALA A 76 10.88 22.70 4.77
N TYR A 77 10.36 22.78 3.53
CA TYR A 77 10.81 21.97 2.41
C TYR A 77 11.17 22.86 1.21
N PRO A 78 12.43 23.30 1.07
CA PRO A 78 12.83 24.11 -0.09
C PRO A 78 12.66 23.31 -1.39
N PRO A 79 12.52 23.97 -2.56
CA PRO A 79 12.42 23.27 -3.85
C PRO A 79 13.47 22.17 -4.00
N GLU A 80 14.74 22.46 -3.69
CA GLU A 80 15.86 21.50 -3.77
C GLU A 80 15.60 20.20 -3.01
N TYR A 81 14.87 20.25 -1.90
CA TYR A 81 14.49 19.07 -1.14
C TYR A 81 13.52 18.21 -1.94
N ALA A 82 12.44 18.80 -2.49
CA ALA A 82 11.45 18.06 -3.28
C ALA A 82 12.06 17.36 -4.50
N MET A 83 12.96 18.05 -5.22
CA MET A 83 13.68 17.48 -6.36
C MET A 83 14.66 16.38 -5.94
N ARG A 84 15.33 16.54 -4.78
CA ARG A 84 16.21 15.50 -4.22
C ARG A 84 15.42 14.26 -3.84
N ALA A 85 14.39 14.43 -3.02
CA ALA A 85 13.52 13.35 -2.56
C ALA A 85 12.94 12.57 -3.75
N THR A 86 12.48 13.27 -4.80
CA THR A 86 11.99 12.62 -6.03
C THR A 86 13.06 11.77 -6.71
N VAL A 87 14.28 12.29 -6.89
CA VAL A 87 15.38 11.56 -7.54
C VAL A 87 15.83 10.37 -6.70
N ASP A 88 15.98 10.56 -5.38
CA ASP A 88 16.41 9.52 -4.45
C ASP A 88 15.38 8.38 -4.41
N GLN A 89 14.09 8.71 -4.43
CA GLN A 89 13.03 7.70 -4.47
C GLN A 89 13.02 6.90 -5.77
N ILE A 90 13.18 7.55 -6.94
CA ILE A 90 13.29 6.83 -8.23
C ILE A 90 14.50 5.89 -8.19
N ALA A 91 15.62 6.33 -7.64
CA ALA A 91 16.83 5.52 -7.54
C ALA A 91 16.63 4.33 -6.61
N TYR A 92 15.92 4.51 -5.48
CA TYR A 92 15.59 3.43 -4.56
C TYR A 92 14.67 2.39 -5.21
N ASP A 93 13.63 2.81 -5.93
CA ASP A 93 12.76 1.86 -6.67
C ASP A 93 13.49 1.10 -7.75
N LEU A 94 14.38 1.78 -8.48
CA LEU A 94 15.24 1.13 -9.47
C LEU A 94 16.06 0.02 -8.81
N ASP A 95 16.68 0.27 -7.66
CA ASP A 95 17.44 -0.74 -6.93
C ASP A 95 16.57 -1.92 -6.49
N VAL A 96 15.37 -1.66 -5.95
CA VAL A 96 14.41 -2.71 -5.56
C VAL A 96 14.01 -3.58 -6.75
N ILE A 97 13.61 -2.96 -7.87
CA ILE A 97 13.18 -3.70 -9.07
C ILE A 97 14.35 -4.46 -9.70
N GLN A 98 15.54 -3.85 -9.75
CA GLN A 98 16.74 -4.51 -10.24
C GLN A 98 17.10 -5.71 -9.37
N ARG A 99 17.07 -5.57 -8.05
CA ARG A 99 17.29 -6.67 -7.10
C ARG A 99 16.31 -7.82 -7.31
N ALA A 100 15.02 -7.51 -7.44
CA ALA A 100 13.99 -8.51 -7.69
C ALA A 100 14.24 -9.31 -8.98
N TYR A 101 14.74 -8.65 -10.04
CA TYR A 101 15.15 -9.30 -11.28
C TYR A 101 16.41 -10.15 -11.12
N GLN A 102 17.45 -9.58 -10.53
CA GLN A 102 18.75 -10.22 -10.33
C GLN A 102 18.63 -11.50 -9.51
N GLN A 103 17.82 -11.49 -8.45
CA GLN A 103 17.54 -12.66 -7.61
C GLN A 103 16.74 -13.77 -8.33
N ARG A 104 16.31 -13.53 -9.57
CA ARG A 104 15.65 -14.51 -10.44
C ARG A 104 16.53 -14.98 -11.59
N LEU A 105 17.74 -14.43 -11.77
CA LEU A 105 18.67 -14.85 -12.81
C LEU A 105 19.38 -16.15 -12.39
N PRO A 106 19.45 -17.17 -13.25
CA PRO A 106 20.24 -18.38 -12.98
C PRO A 106 21.73 -18.10 -12.71
N THR A 107 22.26 -17.01 -13.26
CA THR A 107 23.65 -16.59 -13.11
C THR A 107 23.94 -15.86 -11.80
N GLN A 108 22.92 -15.42 -11.05
CA GLN A 108 23.10 -14.59 -9.85
C GLN A 108 22.41 -15.14 -8.59
N ALA A 109 21.45 -16.05 -8.72
CA ALA A 109 20.72 -16.63 -7.59
C ALA A 109 20.75 -18.17 -7.65
N SER A 110 20.61 -18.83 -6.51
CA SER A 110 20.51 -20.30 -6.45
C SER A 110 19.15 -20.79 -6.96
N SER A 111 19.04 -22.10 -7.28
CA SER A 111 17.75 -22.71 -7.63
C SER A 111 16.71 -22.51 -6.54
N GLU A 112 17.12 -22.67 -5.29
CA GLU A 112 16.27 -22.58 -4.10
C GLU A 112 15.69 -21.17 -3.96
N MET A 113 16.53 -20.13 -4.14
CA MET A 113 16.08 -18.74 -4.15
C MET A 113 15.04 -18.48 -5.23
N ARG A 114 15.31 -18.91 -6.48
CA ARG A 114 14.40 -18.69 -7.60
C ARG A 114 13.07 -19.43 -7.41
N THR A 115 13.13 -20.68 -6.95
CA THR A 115 11.95 -21.49 -6.65
C THR A 115 11.13 -20.88 -5.53
N LEU A 116 11.77 -20.41 -4.45
CA LEU A 116 11.05 -19.80 -3.34
C LEU A 116 10.35 -18.51 -3.80
N LEU A 117 11.06 -17.64 -4.53
CA LEU A 117 10.48 -16.40 -5.06
C LEU A 117 9.26 -16.63 -5.95
N ALA A 118 9.29 -17.66 -6.80
CA ALA A 118 8.11 -18.03 -7.59
C ALA A 118 6.95 -18.45 -6.66
N LYS A 119 7.21 -19.33 -5.68
CA LYS A 119 6.17 -19.79 -4.73
C LYS A 119 5.58 -18.63 -3.93
N THR A 120 6.41 -17.68 -3.52
CA THR A 120 5.98 -16.53 -2.72
C THR A 120 5.24 -15.49 -3.54
N ASP A 121 5.57 -15.32 -4.83
CA ASP A 121 4.76 -14.52 -5.76
C ASP A 121 3.32 -15.06 -5.81
N TYR A 122 3.15 -16.38 -5.91
CA TYR A 122 1.86 -17.03 -5.88
C TYR A 122 1.15 -16.89 -4.53
N LEU A 123 1.84 -17.19 -3.42
CA LEU A 123 1.25 -17.06 -2.07
C LEU A 123 0.73 -15.64 -1.82
N ALA A 124 1.55 -14.63 -2.09
CA ALA A 124 1.17 -13.24 -1.91
C ALA A 124 0.01 -12.84 -2.84
N TYR A 125 -0.01 -13.31 -4.09
CA TYR A 125 -1.16 -13.08 -4.97
C TYR A 125 -2.43 -13.75 -4.44
N GLN A 126 -2.34 -14.96 -3.89
CA GLN A 126 -3.47 -15.63 -3.24
C GLN A 126 -3.94 -14.87 -1.98
N ALA A 127 -3.05 -14.15 -1.30
CA ALA A 127 -3.45 -13.27 -0.20
C ALA A 127 -4.15 -11.99 -0.67
N LEU A 128 -3.86 -11.48 -1.88
CA LEU A 128 -4.58 -10.34 -2.48
C LEU A 128 -5.95 -10.73 -3.05
N LYS A 129 -6.07 -11.96 -3.55
CA LYS A 129 -7.24 -12.44 -4.29
C LYS A 129 -8.59 -12.21 -3.57
N PRO A 130 -8.75 -12.44 -2.26
CA PRO A 130 -9.98 -12.12 -1.55
C PRO A 130 -10.41 -10.65 -1.66
N ALA A 131 -9.45 -9.71 -1.61
CA ALA A 131 -9.72 -8.28 -1.77
C ALA A 131 -10.07 -7.92 -3.23
N ILE A 132 -9.40 -8.52 -4.22
CA ILE A 132 -9.68 -8.34 -5.65
C ILE A 132 -11.09 -8.84 -6.01
N GLU A 133 -11.45 -10.04 -5.57
CA GLU A 133 -12.75 -10.67 -5.86
C GLU A 133 -13.91 -9.86 -5.28
N ARG A 134 -13.68 -9.22 -4.13
CA ARG A 134 -14.64 -8.33 -3.48
C ARG A 134 -14.56 -6.87 -3.94
N LYS A 135 -13.71 -6.57 -4.91
CA LYS A 135 -13.49 -5.22 -5.45
C LYS A 135 -13.10 -4.19 -4.38
N LEU A 136 -12.45 -4.64 -3.30
CA LEU A 136 -11.83 -3.75 -2.33
C LEU A 136 -10.65 -3.01 -2.98
N ILE A 137 -9.92 -3.71 -3.86
CA ILE A 137 -8.81 -3.18 -4.67
C ILE A 137 -9.06 -3.51 -6.15
N ASP A 138 -8.41 -2.75 -7.03
CA ASP A 138 -8.35 -3.05 -8.47
C ASP A 138 -7.53 -4.34 -8.73
N ASP A 139 -7.59 -4.84 -9.96
CA ASP A 139 -6.73 -5.94 -10.41
C ASP A 139 -5.26 -5.54 -10.24
N VAL A 140 -4.57 -6.30 -9.39
CA VAL A 140 -3.19 -6.08 -8.95
C VAL A 140 -2.42 -7.38 -9.09
N THR A 141 -1.11 -7.29 -9.30
CA THR A 141 -0.23 -8.44 -9.24
C THR A 141 0.87 -8.28 -8.19
N VAL A 142 1.74 -9.29 -8.03
CA VAL A 142 2.80 -9.29 -7.02
C VAL A 142 4.17 -9.50 -7.65
N ILE A 143 5.17 -8.89 -7.01
CA ILE A 143 6.58 -9.27 -7.10
C ILE A 143 7.16 -9.34 -5.69
N THR A 144 7.69 -10.50 -5.34
CA THR A 144 8.45 -10.73 -4.11
C THR A 144 9.95 -10.65 -4.36
N TYR A 145 10.75 -10.29 -3.36
CA TYR A 145 12.21 -10.26 -3.47
C TYR A 145 12.85 -10.43 -2.09
N PHE A 146 14.09 -10.92 -2.02
CA PHE A 146 14.79 -11.01 -0.75
C PHE A 146 15.34 -9.65 -0.31
N GLN A 147 15.11 -9.34 0.97
CA GLN A 147 15.42 -8.11 1.69
C GLN A 147 15.85 -8.47 3.13
N LYS A 148 16.12 -7.46 3.96
CA LYS A 148 16.47 -7.65 5.38
C LYS A 148 15.32 -8.24 6.21
N ALA A 149 14.09 -7.80 5.95
CA ALA A 149 12.88 -8.20 6.67
C ALA A 149 11.71 -8.24 5.70
N THR A 150 10.60 -8.85 6.13
CA THR A 150 9.35 -8.77 5.37
C THR A 150 8.84 -7.34 5.42
N ASN A 151 8.50 -6.77 4.26
CA ASN A 151 7.87 -5.46 4.18
C ASN A 151 7.18 -5.28 2.82
N VAL A 152 6.03 -4.63 2.79
CA VAL A 152 5.45 -4.15 1.55
C VAL A 152 6.02 -2.79 1.19
N ARG A 153 6.28 -2.61 -0.10
CA ARG A 153 6.60 -1.32 -0.69
C ARG A 153 5.40 -0.83 -1.49
N ILE A 154 4.78 0.22 -0.97
CA ILE A 154 3.66 0.92 -1.61
C ILE A 154 4.21 1.80 -2.74
N ILE A 155 3.75 1.55 -3.97
CA ILE A 155 4.17 2.30 -5.17
C ILE A 155 2.94 2.89 -5.88
N PRO A 156 2.99 4.15 -6.35
CA PRO A 156 1.82 4.79 -6.96
C PRO A 156 1.72 4.57 -8.47
N TYR A 157 2.77 4.05 -9.13
CA TYR A 157 2.91 4.09 -10.59
C TYR A 157 2.51 2.80 -11.31
N ALA A 158 2.23 1.72 -10.57
CA ALA A 158 1.78 0.46 -11.12
C ALA A 158 0.94 -0.32 -10.09
N PRO A 159 -0.06 -1.10 -10.53
CA PRO A 159 -0.83 -1.98 -9.65
C PRO A 159 -0.03 -3.25 -9.34
N VAL A 160 1.05 -3.11 -8.57
CA VAL A 160 1.89 -4.21 -8.11
C VAL A 160 2.20 -4.06 -6.63
N ALA A 161 1.92 -5.10 -5.85
CA ALA A 161 2.44 -5.22 -4.50
C ALA A 161 3.89 -5.71 -4.56
N LEU A 162 4.84 -4.88 -4.13
CA LEU A 162 6.26 -5.25 -4.01
C LEU A 162 6.54 -5.69 -2.58
N ILE A 163 6.80 -6.97 -2.36
CA ILE A 163 6.96 -7.53 -1.00
C ILE A 163 8.40 -8.04 -0.81
N GLY A 164 9.13 -7.41 0.10
CA GLY A 164 10.41 -7.90 0.60
C GLY A 164 10.21 -9.13 1.48
N LEU A 165 11.16 -10.07 1.45
CA LEU A 165 11.17 -11.29 2.25
C LEU A 165 12.53 -11.45 2.94
N PRO A 166 12.60 -11.88 4.21
CA PRO A 166 13.87 -12.14 4.85
C PRO A 166 14.55 -13.34 4.20
N ILE A 167 15.88 -13.28 4.06
CA ILE A 167 16.65 -14.37 3.46
C ILE A 167 16.55 -15.69 4.26
N SER A 168 16.24 -15.61 5.56
CA SER A 168 15.99 -16.77 6.44
C SER A 168 14.81 -17.62 5.98
N ALA A 169 13.87 -17.06 5.21
CA ALA A 169 12.74 -17.80 4.65
C ALA A 169 13.16 -18.97 3.73
N LEU A 170 14.41 -18.97 3.24
CA LEU A 170 14.98 -20.12 2.52
C LEU A 170 15.05 -21.40 3.37
N ALA A 171 15.21 -21.25 4.68
CA ALA A 171 15.33 -22.35 5.63
C ALA A 171 14.19 -22.40 6.65
N VAL A 172 13.50 -21.28 6.86
CA VAL A 172 12.47 -21.10 7.89
C VAL A 172 11.17 -20.66 7.22
N PRO A 173 10.34 -21.61 6.70
CA PRO A 173 9.11 -21.28 5.99
C PRO A 173 8.17 -20.33 6.74
N LYS A 174 8.10 -20.44 8.07
CA LYS A 174 7.23 -19.60 8.90
C LYS A 174 7.50 -18.10 8.75
N ASP A 175 8.69 -17.68 8.31
CA ASP A 175 9.00 -16.27 8.05
C ASP A 175 8.13 -15.70 6.91
N LEU A 176 7.55 -16.55 6.06
CA LEU A 176 6.62 -16.17 5.00
C LEU A 176 5.20 -15.90 5.50
N LEU A 177 4.90 -16.21 6.77
CA LEU A 177 3.60 -15.91 7.37
C LEU A 177 3.38 -14.40 7.57
N ALA A 178 4.41 -13.56 7.44
CA ALA A 178 4.19 -12.12 7.41
C ALA A 178 3.49 -11.64 6.12
N ILE A 179 3.48 -12.44 5.03
CA ILE A 179 2.94 -12.03 3.73
C ILE A 179 1.49 -11.53 3.80
N PRO A 180 0.52 -12.24 4.43
CA PRO A 180 -0.86 -11.74 4.50
C PRO A 180 -0.99 -10.40 5.25
N HIS A 181 -0.15 -10.15 6.26
CA HIS A 181 -0.11 -8.87 6.98
C HIS A 181 0.40 -7.75 6.05
N GLU A 182 1.49 -7.97 5.33
CA GLU A 182 2.02 -7.02 4.33
C GLU A 182 1.05 -6.73 3.19
N VAL A 183 0.29 -7.75 2.77
CA VAL A 183 -0.81 -7.57 1.82
C VAL A 183 -1.92 -6.72 2.43
N GLY A 184 -2.20 -6.87 3.72
CA GLY A 184 -3.12 -6.02 4.48
C GLY A 184 -2.77 -4.53 4.39
N HIS A 185 -1.50 -4.16 4.55
CA HIS A 185 -1.02 -2.80 4.31
C HIS A 185 -1.28 -2.32 2.88
N TYR A 186 -1.00 -3.16 1.88
CA TYR A 186 -1.30 -2.83 0.49
C TYR A 186 -2.80 -2.55 0.30
N VAL A 187 -3.68 -3.40 0.86
CA VAL A 187 -5.13 -3.22 0.78
C VAL A 187 -5.58 -1.97 1.53
N PHE A 188 -4.99 -1.64 2.69
CA PHE A 188 -5.31 -0.41 3.41
C PHE A 188 -5.01 0.84 2.57
N ARG A 189 -3.83 0.88 1.93
CA ARG A 189 -3.39 2.05 1.16
C ARG A 189 -4.04 2.17 -0.23
N HIS A 190 -4.31 1.05 -0.89
CA HIS A 190 -4.86 1.02 -2.26
C HIS A 190 -6.33 0.61 -2.34
N GLY A 191 -6.95 0.22 -1.25
CA GLY A 191 -8.33 -0.22 -1.22
C GLY A 191 -9.32 0.91 -0.99
N CYS A 192 -10.58 0.61 -1.26
CA CYS A 192 -11.70 1.50 -0.98
C CYS A 192 -12.80 0.76 -0.21
N THR A 193 -13.43 1.49 0.72
CA THR A 193 -14.63 1.03 1.43
C THR A 193 -15.74 0.76 0.42
N GLN A 194 -16.52 -0.31 0.61
CA GLN A 194 -17.59 -0.70 -0.33
C GLN A 194 -18.98 -0.30 0.18
N ARG A 195 -19.10 0.05 1.45
CA ARG A 195 -20.38 0.26 2.13
C ARG A 195 -20.42 1.58 2.89
N GLY A 196 -21.62 1.94 3.32
CA GLY A 196 -21.85 3.12 4.15
C GLY A 196 -21.70 4.45 3.41
N SER A 197 -21.67 5.54 4.18
CA SER A 197 -21.54 6.91 3.67
C SER A 197 -20.19 7.18 3.00
N SER A 198 -19.19 6.34 3.26
CA SER A 198 -17.83 6.50 2.75
C SER A 198 -17.55 5.64 1.51
N ALA A 199 -18.52 4.86 1.01
CA ALA A 199 -18.33 3.94 -0.12
C ALA A 199 -17.60 4.61 -1.31
N GLY A 200 -16.55 3.95 -1.81
CA GLY A 200 -15.65 4.45 -2.84
C GLY A 200 -14.45 5.27 -2.32
N SER A 201 -14.45 5.67 -1.05
CA SER A 201 -13.33 6.37 -0.40
C SER A 201 -12.21 5.40 -0.03
N ARG A 202 -10.97 5.91 -0.02
CA ARG A 202 -9.79 5.14 0.42
C ARG A 202 -9.95 4.70 1.88
N PHE A 203 -9.50 3.49 2.22
CA PHE A 203 -9.58 2.98 3.58
C PHE A 203 -8.90 3.90 4.59
N ASP A 204 -7.68 4.36 4.32
CA ASP A 204 -6.96 5.27 5.22
C ASP A 204 -7.82 6.50 5.61
N ALA A 205 -8.31 7.24 4.62
CA ALA A 205 -9.14 8.42 4.85
C ALA A 205 -10.48 8.07 5.52
N ALA A 206 -11.18 7.05 5.02
CA ALA A 206 -12.50 6.67 5.50
C ALA A 206 -12.48 6.17 6.96
N LEU A 207 -11.52 5.32 7.30
CA LEU A 207 -11.40 4.73 8.63
C LEU A 207 -10.91 5.77 9.65
N ARG A 208 -9.95 6.65 9.29
CA ARG A 208 -9.55 7.76 10.16
C ARG A 208 -10.71 8.69 10.47
N GLN A 209 -11.56 8.97 9.47
CA GLN A 209 -12.77 9.76 9.69
C GLN A 209 -13.77 9.01 10.59
N GLN A 210 -14.04 7.74 10.30
CA GLN A 210 -14.97 6.89 11.05
C GLN A 210 -14.58 6.77 12.53
N PHE A 211 -13.28 6.67 12.81
CA PHE A 211 -12.75 6.49 14.16
C PHE A 211 -12.17 7.77 14.77
N SER A 212 -12.48 8.94 14.22
CA SER A 212 -11.90 10.23 14.65
C SER A 212 -12.15 10.58 16.13
N ASP A 213 -13.18 10.00 16.75
CA ASP A 213 -13.49 10.15 18.17
C ASP A 213 -12.69 9.20 19.10
N LEU A 214 -11.92 8.25 18.55
CA LEU A 214 -11.07 7.35 19.34
C LEU A 214 -9.79 8.05 19.81
N PRO A 215 -9.13 7.53 20.88
CA PRO A 215 -7.84 8.04 21.31
C PRO A 215 -6.81 8.06 20.19
N LYS A 216 -5.94 9.08 20.18
CA LYS A 216 -4.93 9.28 19.12
C LYS A 216 -4.00 8.09 18.92
N TRP A 217 -3.67 7.36 19.99
CA TRP A 217 -2.84 6.17 19.90
C TRP A 217 -3.54 5.03 19.13
N VAL A 218 -4.87 4.90 19.22
CA VAL A 218 -5.63 3.94 18.40
C VAL A 218 -5.54 4.34 16.92
N LEU A 219 -5.68 5.64 16.63
CA LEU A 219 -5.60 6.18 15.28
C LEU A 219 -4.20 6.06 14.67
N ALA A 220 -3.16 6.09 15.50
CA ALA A 220 -1.79 5.85 15.08
C ALA A 220 -1.60 4.39 14.65
N TRP A 221 -2.17 3.44 15.40
CA TRP A 221 -2.10 2.01 15.11
C TRP A 221 -3.09 1.51 14.04
N LEU A 222 -3.93 2.38 13.48
CA LEU A 222 -5.08 1.95 12.68
C LEU A 222 -4.69 1.10 11.46
N GLU A 223 -3.59 1.43 10.80
CA GLU A 223 -3.08 0.67 9.65
C GLU A 223 -2.57 -0.72 10.07
N GLU A 224 -1.84 -0.81 11.17
CA GLU A 224 -1.38 -2.10 11.73
C GLU A 224 -2.55 -2.98 12.18
N ILE A 225 -3.55 -2.39 12.85
CA ILE A 225 -4.77 -3.11 13.23
C ILE A 225 -5.48 -3.64 11.99
N PHE A 226 -5.59 -2.83 10.93
CA PHE A 226 -6.18 -3.28 9.66
C PHE A 226 -5.37 -4.43 9.05
N ALA A 227 -4.03 -4.31 9.00
CA ALA A 227 -3.15 -5.32 8.44
C ALA A 227 -3.20 -6.65 9.22
N ASP A 228 -3.24 -6.58 10.55
CA ASP A 228 -3.40 -7.75 11.43
C ASP A 228 -4.76 -8.42 11.25
N VAL A 229 -5.86 -7.66 11.21
CA VAL A 229 -7.22 -8.18 10.96
C VAL A 229 -7.31 -8.81 9.57
N TYR A 230 -6.76 -8.16 8.54
CA TYR A 230 -6.70 -8.70 7.19
C TYR A 230 -5.88 -9.99 7.15
N GLY A 231 -4.70 -9.98 7.78
CA GLY A 231 -3.81 -11.13 7.89
C GLY A 231 -4.49 -12.32 8.56
N ALA A 232 -5.15 -12.10 9.71
CA ALA A 232 -5.96 -13.11 10.38
C ALA A 232 -7.08 -13.65 9.47
N ALA A 233 -7.78 -12.75 8.78
CA ALA A 233 -8.91 -13.13 7.94
C ALA A 233 -8.53 -13.98 6.73
N VAL A 234 -7.34 -13.75 6.16
CA VAL A 234 -6.84 -14.45 4.97
C VAL A 234 -5.99 -15.67 5.32
N GLY A 235 -5.10 -15.55 6.31
CA GLY A 235 -4.16 -16.59 6.71
C GLY A 235 -4.66 -17.54 7.79
N GLY A 236 -5.66 -17.14 8.58
CA GLY A 236 -6.26 -17.98 9.62
C GLY A 236 -5.37 -18.16 10.87
N PRO A 237 -5.61 -19.22 11.67
CA PRO A 237 -4.96 -19.44 12.96
C PRO A 237 -3.42 -19.49 12.94
N VAL A 238 -2.80 -19.97 11.86
CA VAL A 238 -1.33 -20.01 11.75
C VAL A 238 -0.70 -18.60 11.82
N MET A 239 -1.45 -17.57 11.41
CA MET A 239 -1.01 -16.17 11.53
C MET A 239 -0.96 -15.70 12.97
N ALA A 240 -1.98 -16.05 13.76
CA ALA A 240 -2.05 -15.75 15.18
C ALA A 240 -0.89 -16.43 15.93
N LEU A 241 -0.60 -17.70 15.60
CA LEU A 241 0.56 -18.39 16.16
C LEU A 241 1.89 -17.72 15.76
N GLY A 242 2.01 -17.30 14.50
CA GLY A 242 3.20 -16.62 13.99
C GLY A 242 3.49 -15.30 14.72
N ILE A 243 2.47 -14.47 14.95
CA ILE A 243 2.64 -13.21 15.69
C ILE A 243 2.95 -13.44 17.17
N GLU A 244 2.32 -14.44 17.81
CA GLU A 244 2.64 -14.80 19.19
C GLU A 244 4.12 -15.19 19.33
N GLU A 245 4.65 -16.03 18.44
CA GLU A 245 6.07 -16.39 18.45
C GLU A 245 6.98 -15.18 18.23
N LEU A 246 6.66 -14.33 17.24
CA LEU A 246 7.47 -13.13 16.96
C LEU A 246 7.57 -12.23 18.20
N ILE A 247 6.45 -12.00 18.89
CA ILE A 247 6.41 -11.18 20.10
C ILE A 247 7.13 -11.87 21.27
N THR A 248 7.15 -13.20 21.31
CA THR A 248 7.81 -13.90 22.41
C THR A 248 9.33 -13.66 22.45
N ASP A 249 9.92 -13.24 21.33
CA ASP A 249 11.34 -12.88 21.21
C ASP A 249 11.64 -11.45 21.71
N ASP A 250 10.63 -10.63 22.00
CA ASP A 250 10.82 -9.23 22.41
C ASP A 250 11.38 -9.09 23.84
N PRO A 251 12.24 -8.06 24.08
CA PRO A 251 12.71 -7.72 25.41
C PRO A 251 11.56 -7.49 26.40
N TYR A 252 11.75 -7.88 27.67
CA TYR A 252 10.74 -7.67 28.72
C TYR A 252 10.30 -6.20 28.85
N ALA A 253 11.22 -5.27 28.63
CA ALA A 253 10.95 -3.83 28.73
C ALA A 253 10.04 -3.30 27.60
N ASP A 254 10.00 -3.97 26.46
CA ASP A 254 9.25 -3.50 25.29
C ASP A 254 7.84 -4.11 25.22
N PHE A 255 7.53 -5.12 26.03
CA PHE A 255 6.24 -5.84 26.02
C PHE A 255 5.01 -4.94 26.19
N THR A 256 5.15 -3.82 26.90
CA THR A 256 4.10 -2.82 27.14
C THR A 256 4.46 -1.43 26.61
N ARG A 257 5.53 -1.33 25.81
CA ARG A 257 5.99 -0.05 25.31
C ARG A 257 5.29 0.27 23.99
N ASP A 258 4.68 1.46 23.92
CA ASP A 258 4.17 2.02 22.67
C ASP A 258 5.29 2.78 21.94
N ASP A 259 5.56 2.38 20.70
CA ASP A 259 6.51 3.03 19.81
C ASP A 259 5.87 4.12 18.94
N GLY A 260 4.55 4.28 19.02
CA GLY A 260 3.75 5.23 18.24
C GLY A 260 3.33 4.71 16.87
N GLU A 261 3.76 3.53 16.47
CA GLU A 261 3.51 2.94 15.15
C GLU A 261 2.71 1.64 15.26
N HIS A 262 3.02 0.78 16.23
CA HIS A 262 2.46 -0.55 16.36
C HIS A 262 1.64 -0.74 17.64
N PRO A 263 0.54 -1.52 17.61
CA PRO A 263 -0.06 -2.04 18.83
C PRO A 263 1.00 -2.70 19.70
N ILE A 264 0.99 -2.37 21.00
CA ILE A 264 1.97 -2.92 21.93
C ILE A 264 1.97 -4.46 21.91
N PRO A 265 3.11 -5.11 22.13
CA PRO A 265 3.20 -6.56 22.03
C PRO A 265 2.22 -7.32 22.96
N ALA A 266 1.90 -6.76 24.14
CA ALA A 266 0.93 -7.34 25.07
C ALA A 266 -0.52 -7.40 24.53
N LEU A 267 -0.89 -6.57 23.55
CA LEU A 267 -2.25 -6.49 22.99
C LEU A 267 -2.36 -7.06 21.58
N ARG A 268 -1.26 -7.10 20.83
CA ARG A 268 -1.31 -7.42 19.40
C ARG A 268 -1.90 -8.82 19.11
N PRO A 269 -1.62 -9.90 19.86
CA PRO A 269 -2.26 -11.19 19.63
C PRO A 269 -3.79 -11.17 19.84
N ASP A 270 -4.30 -10.32 20.75
CA ASP A 270 -5.74 -10.18 20.95
C ASP A 270 -6.46 -9.67 19.69
N ILE A 271 -5.77 -8.92 18.82
CA ILE A 271 -6.33 -8.48 17.53
C ILE A 271 -6.67 -9.69 16.66
N TYR A 272 -5.73 -10.64 16.56
CA TYR A 272 -5.91 -11.87 15.81
C TYR A 272 -6.97 -12.77 16.46
N HIS A 273 -6.96 -12.90 17.79
CA HIS A 273 -7.95 -13.70 18.51
C HIS A 273 -9.36 -13.16 18.30
N SER A 274 -9.57 -11.85 18.44
CA SER A 274 -10.85 -11.19 18.22
C SER A 274 -11.30 -11.30 16.76
N ALA A 275 -10.38 -11.19 15.80
CA ALA A 275 -10.70 -11.36 14.38
C ALA A 275 -11.16 -12.80 14.07
N LEU A 276 -10.42 -13.81 14.52
CA LEU A 276 -10.76 -15.23 14.36
C LEU A 276 -12.09 -15.57 15.06
N GLN A 277 -12.30 -15.06 16.27
CA GLN A 277 -13.55 -15.25 17.01
C GLN A 277 -14.75 -14.71 16.23
N LYS A 278 -14.62 -13.49 15.68
CA LYS A 278 -15.67 -12.82 14.92
C LYS A 278 -15.97 -13.51 13.59
N GLN A 279 -14.96 -14.12 12.94
CA GLN A 279 -15.18 -14.94 11.75
C GLN A 279 -15.96 -16.23 12.04
N GLY A 280 -15.97 -16.69 13.29
CA GLY A 280 -16.76 -17.84 13.73
C GLY A 280 -16.22 -19.20 13.25
N SER A 281 -15.01 -19.23 12.70
CA SER A 281 -14.28 -20.44 12.33
C SER A 281 -13.13 -20.70 13.31
N HIS A 282 -12.61 -21.93 13.35
CA HIS A 282 -11.42 -22.30 14.14
C HIS A 282 -11.57 -22.21 15.66
N GLY A 283 -12.75 -22.52 16.22
CA GLY A 283 -12.99 -22.39 17.66
C GLY A 283 -12.05 -23.23 18.55
N ARG A 284 -11.53 -24.36 18.05
CA ARG A 284 -10.56 -25.18 18.78
C ARG A 284 -9.18 -24.53 18.78
N GLU A 285 -8.69 -24.13 17.61
CA GLU A 285 -7.40 -23.46 17.45
C GLU A 285 -7.34 -22.14 18.20
N LEU A 286 -8.41 -21.33 18.11
CA LEU A 286 -8.55 -20.09 18.85
C LEU A 286 -8.43 -20.31 20.35
N LYS A 287 -9.07 -21.36 20.89
CA LYS A 287 -8.95 -21.68 22.31
C LYS A 287 -7.50 -21.99 22.70
N LEU A 288 -6.81 -22.82 21.93
CA LEU A 288 -5.41 -23.18 22.19
C LEU A 288 -4.49 -21.95 22.13
N LEU A 289 -4.72 -21.03 21.18
CA LEU A 289 -3.98 -19.78 21.05
C LEU A 289 -4.22 -18.86 22.27
N VAL A 290 -5.48 -18.66 22.66
CA VAL A 290 -5.83 -17.86 23.84
C VAL A 290 -5.21 -18.44 25.11
N ASP A 291 -5.38 -19.74 25.37
CA ASP A 291 -4.86 -20.41 26.56
C ASP A 291 -3.31 -20.28 26.63
N ARG A 292 -2.63 -20.45 25.48
CA ARG A 292 -1.18 -20.26 25.35
C ARG A 292 -0.75 -18.82 25.62
N TRP A 293 -1.46 -17.84 25.04
CA TRP A 293 -1.13 -16.43 25.20
C TRP A 293 -1.35 -15.94 26.63
N GLU A 294 -2.41 -16.41 27.30
CA GLU A 294 -2.65 -16.14 28.71
C GLU A 294 -1.53 -16.68 29.61
N GLU A 295 -1.03 -17.89 29.31
CA GLU A 295 0.13 -18.47 30.00
C GLU A 295 1.39 -17.61 29.79
N TYR A 296 1.64 -17.15 28.55
CA TYR A 296 2.76 -16.27 28.23
C TYR A 296 2.65 -14.92 28.95
N CYS A 297 1.48 -14.28 28.91
CA CYS A 297 1.21 -13.04 29.64
C CYS A 297 1.45 -13.20 31.15
N THR A 298 1.05 -14.33 31.73
CA THR A 298 1.30 -14.65 33.14
C THR A 298 2.80 -14.73 33.44
N LYS A 299 3.58 -15.40 32.58
CA LYS A 299 5.06 -15.45 32.69
C LYS A 299 5.70 -14.07 32.54
N ARG A 300 5.07 -13.15 31.80
CA ARG A 300 5.50 -11.75 31.62
C ARG A 300 5.04 -10.82 32.76
N GLY A 301 4.54 -11.37 33.87
CA GLY A 301 4.11 -10.59 35.03
C GLY A 301 2.69 -10.04 34.93
N LYS A 302 1.91 -10.50 33.94
CA LYS A 302 0.50 -10.16 33.72
C LYS A 302 0.27 -8.64 33.76
N PRO A 303 0.83 -7.89 32.80
CA PRO A 303 0.65 -6.44 32.78
C PRO A 303 -0.84 -6.07 32.71
N GLU A 304 -1.21 -4.98 33.37
CA GLU A 304 -2.59 -4.47 33.40
C GLU A 304 -2.74 -3.11 32.71
N GLN A 305 -1.63 -2.46 32.38
CA GLN A 305 -1.60 -1.12 31.80
C GLN A 305 -0.37 -0.90 30.89
N PHE A 306 -0.41 0.16 30.10
CA PHE A 306 0.71 0.68 29.31
C PHE A 306 0.64 2.20 29.21
N THR A 307 1.74 2.85 28.82
CA THR A 307 1.78 4.30 28.58
C THR A 307 1.86 4.56 27.07
N PRO A 308 0.81 5.10 26.43
CA PRO A 308 0.87 5.42 25.01
C PRO A 308 1.89 6.51 24.70
N GLN A 309 2.47 6.48 23.50
CA GLN A 309 3.49 7.45 23.10
C GLN A 309 2.90 8.88 23.10
N GLY A 310 3.57 9.80 23.78
CA GLY A 310 3.13 11.20 23.88
C GLY A 310 1.95 11.43 24.83
N VAL A 311 1.47 10.40 25.52
CA VAL A 311 0.45 10.48 26.57
C VAL A 311 1.12 10.35 27.93
N LYS A 312 0.63 11.10 28.94
CA LYS A 312 1.22 11.09 30.29
C LYS A 312 0.62 10.03 31.20
N ASP A 313 -0.65 9.69 30.96
CA ASP A 313 -1.42 8.79 31.80
C ASP A 313 -1.38 7.37 31.25
N ASP A 314 -1.30 6.41 32.17
CA ASP A 314 -1.37 4.99 31.81
C ASP A 314 -2.78 4.62 31.39
N VAL A 315 -2.88 3.77 30.36
CA VAL A 315 -4.13 3.22 29.85
C VAL A 315 -4.22 1.75 30.27
N SER A 316 -5.36 1.34 30.82
CA SER A 316 -5.56 -0.05 31.18
C SER A 316 -5.65 -0.94 29.93
N LEU A 317 -5.05 -2.12 29.95
CA LEU A 317 -5.13 -3.06 28.83
C LEU A 317 -6.57 -3.48 28.55
N LYS A 318 -7.43 -3.52 29.57
CA LYS A 318 -8.86 -3.81 29.41
C LYS A 318 -9.58 -2.75 28.59
N GLU A 319 -9.33 -1.48 28.87
CA GLU A 319 -9.88 -0.35 28.10
C GLU A 319 -9.36 -0.39 26.66
N ALA A 320 -8.06 -0.60 26.49
CA ALA A 320 -7.46 -0.66 25.17
C ALA A 320 -8.01 -1.80 24.31
N LYS A 321 -8.17 -3.00 24.89
CA LYS A 321 -8.88 -4.12 24.24
C LYS A 321 -10.30 -3.75 23.81
N GLY A 322 -11.02 -2.98 24.63
CA GLY A 322 -12.35 -2.48 24.28
C GLY A 322 -12.37 -1.58 23.03
N HIS A 323 -11.38 -0.70 22.88
CA HIS A 323 -11.22 0.11 21.68
C HIS A 323 -10.82 -0.73 20.46
N LEU A 324 -9.86 -1.64 20.61
CA LEU A 324 -9.43 -2.55 19.55
C LEU A 324 -10.60 -3.41 19.05
N ASP A 325 -11.36 -4.03 19.95
CA ASP A 325 -12.54 -4.83 19.62
C ASP A 325 -13.58 -4.04 18.83
N SER A 326 -13.78 -2.75 19.16
CA SER A 326 -14.69 -1.89 18.43
C SER A 326 -14.24 -1.66 16.99
N VAL A 327 -12.94 -1.41 16.77
CA VAL A 327 -12.36 -1.23 15.44
C VAL A 327 -12.43 -2.55 14.65
N ILE A 328 -12.01 -3.66 15.24
CA ILE A 328 -12.01 -5.00 14.62
C ILE A 328 -13.41 -5.39 14.17
N ARG A 329 -14.43 -5.18 15.03
CA ARG A 329 -15.83 -5.46 14.67
C ARG A 329 -16.30 -4.61 13.50
N ALA A 330 -16.03 -3.31 13.52
CA ALA A 330 -16.41 -2.43 12.41
C ALA A 330 -15.75 -2.87 11.09
N LEU A 331 -14.45 -3.15 11.11
CA LEU A 331 -13.72 -3.66 9.92
C LEU A 331 -14.34 -4.95 9.38
N LEU A 332 -14.67 -5.90 10.26
CA LEU A 332 -15.25 -7.19 9.88
C LEU A 332 -16.76 -7.17 9.61
N ASP A 333 -17.51 -6.18 10.08
CA ASP A 333 -18.94 -6.06 9.77
C ASP A 333 -19.17 -5.32 8.45
N ASP A 334 -18.32 -4.33 8.14
CA ASP A 334 -18.49 -3.46 6.98
C ASP A 334 -17.76 -4.00 5.74
N ASP A 335 -16.42 -3.97 5.75
CA ASP A 335 -15.63 -4.11 4.52
C ASP A 335 -14.92 -5.46 4.38
N LEU A 336 -14.28 -5.92 5.47
CA LEU A 336 -13.52 -7.18 5.52
C LEU A 336 -14.43 -8.39 5.80
N GLY A 337 -15.69 -8.16 6.15
CA GLY A 337 -16.65 -9.21 6.51
C GLY A 337 -16.95 -10.20 5.42
N GLY A 338 -16.58 -11.47 5.62
CA GLY A 338 -16.76 -12.54 4.63
C GLY A 338 -15.58 -12.70 3.68
N LEU A 339 -14.45 -12.01 3.93
CA LEU A 339 -13.16 -12.56 3.53
C LEU A 339 -13.04 -13.93 4.19
N ARG A 340 -12.89 -14.97 3.38
CA ARG A 340 -12.71 -16.33 3.87
C ARG A 340 -11.23 -16.67 3.78
N ALA A 341 -10.68 -17.15 4.88
CA ALA A 341 -9.32 -17.67 4.90
C ALA A 341 -9.21 -18.74 3.81
N ASN A 342 -8.12 -18.70 3.04
CA ASN A 342 -7.81 -19.81 2.14
C ASN A 342 -7.18 -20.93 2.99
N THR A 343 -8.02 -21.67 3.69
CA THR A 343 -7.63 -22.80 4.55
C THR A 343 -7.00 -23.95 3.79
N ALA A 344 -6.96 -23.91 2.44
CA ALA A 344 -6.19 -24.87 1.65
C ALA A 344 -4.72 -24.46 1.49
N LEU A 345 -4.39 -23.17 1.64
CA LEU A 345 -3.02 -22.65 1.47
C LEU A 345 -2.34 -22.33 2.81
N TRP A 346 -3.02 -21.60 3.69
CA TRP A 346 -2.37 -21.00 4.86
C TRP A 346 -2.45 -21.87 6.11
N SER A 347 -3.66 -22.12 6.60
CA SER A 347 -3.87 -22.85 7.85
C SER A 347 -4.60 -24.17 7.61
N GLY A 348 -4.06 -25.26 8.17
CA GLY A 348 -4.80 -26.50 8.39
C GLY A 348 -5.76 -26.42 9.57
N SER A 349 -6.30 -27.58 9.93
CA SER A 349 -6.99 -27.81 11.21
C SER A 349 -6.02 -28.53 12.14
N VAL A 350 -6.04 -28.21 13.43
CA VAL A 350 -5.17 -28.94 14.39
C VAL A 350 -5.58 -30.40 14.45
N ASP A 351 -4.60 -31.29 14.31
CA ASP A 351 -4.76 -32.74 14.37
C ASP A 351 -5.28 -33.22 15.74
N HIS A 352 -5.52 -34.52 15.88
CA HIS A 352 -6.06 -35.10 17.11
C HIS A 352 -5.15 -34.95 18.35
N GLU A 353 -3.87 -34.55 18.20
CA GLU A 353 -2.91 -34.43 19.32
C GLU A 353 -2.83 -33.04 19.99
N ASP A 354 -3.72 -32.10 19.67
CA ASP A 354 -3.83 -30.76 20.31
C ASP A 354 -2.56 -29.87 20.24
N ARG A 355 -1.61 -30.17 19.34
CA ARG A 355 -0.40 -29.34 19.19
C ARG A 355 -0.66 -28.17 18.25
N ILE A 356 -0.80 -26.97 18.79
CA ILE A 356 -1.01 -25.75 17.97
C ILE A 356 0.16 -25.53 17.00
N GLU A 357 1.37 -26.00 17.34
CA GLU A 357 2.55 -25.96 16.49
C GLU A 357 2.42 -26.80 15.21
N SER A 358 1.46 -27.74 15.13
CA SER A 358 1.20 -28.48 13.90
C SER A 358 0.79 -27.56 12.75
N LEU A 359 0.23 -26.38 13.06
CA LEU A 359 -0.12 -25.37 12.05
C LEU A 359 1.09 -24.90 11.23
N PHE A 360 2.29 -24.80 11.83
CA PHE A 360 3.51 -24.46 11.09
C PHE A 360 3.97 -25.61 10.20
N THR A 361 3.90 -26.84 10.69
CA THR A 361 4.23 -28.03 9.90
C THR A 361 3.30 -28.15 8.69
N ASP A 362 2.00 -27.96 8.90
CA ASP A 362 1.00 -27.97 7.83
C ASP A 362 1.29 -26.89 6.77
N PHE A 363 1.61 -25.68 7.21
CA PHE A 363 1.97 -24.59 6.31
C PHE A 363 3.24 -24.91 5.51
N ALA A 364 4.29 -25.39 6.17
CA ALA A 364 5.55 -25.77 5.53
C ALA A 364 5.35 -26.92 4.52
N ASP A 365 4.53 -27.93 4.86
CA ASP A 365 4.21 -29.06 3.99
C ASP A 365 3.45 -28.62 2.74
N ARG A 366 2.48 -27.70 2.90
CA ARG A 366 1.72 -27.13 1.78
C ARG A 366 2.62 -26.32 0.87
N LEU A 367 3.47 -25.46 1.43
CA LEU A 367 4.48 -24.72 0.68
C LEU A 367 5.43 -25.66 -0.08
N GLY A 368 5.84 -26.76 0.56
CA GLY A 368 6.67 -27.81 -0.04
C GLY A 368 6.00 -28.43 -1.27
N LYS A 369 4.68 -28.68 -1.19
CA LYS A 369 3.86 -29.29 -2.26
C LYS A 369 3.55 -28.34 -3.43
N LEU A 370 3.62 -27.02 -3.24
CA LEU A 370 3.43 -26.07 -4.35
C LEU A 370 4.46 -26.33 -5.46
N THR A 371 3.98 -26.55 -6.67
CA THR A 371 4.80 -26.72 -7.87
C THR A 371 5.20 -25.36 -8.45
N VAL A 372 6.26 -25.33 -9.27
CA VAL A 372 6.67 -24.10 -9.97
C VAL A 372 5.62 -23.65 -10.99
N ASP A 373 4.86 -24.59 -11.56
CA ASP A 373 3.80 -24.27 -12.53
C ASP A 373 2.61 -23.58 -11.84
N GLU A 374 2.22 -24.04 -10.65
CA GLU A 374 1.25 -23.33 -9.80
C GLU A 374 1.80 -21.98 -9.34
N ALA A 375 3.12 -21.93 -9.06
CA ALA A 375 3.80 -20.71 -8.65
C ALA A 375 3.78 -19.61 -9.74
N ASN A 376 3.69 -19.99 -11.01
CA ASN A 376 3.60 -19.06 -12.15
C ASN A 376 2.17 -18.55 -12.41
N LEU A 377 1.19 -18.86 -11.54
CA LEU A 377 -0.21 -18.42 -11.71
C LEU A 377 -0.47 -16.96 -11.30
N ALA A 378 0.50 -16.27 -10.68
CA ALA A 378 0.38 -14.83 -10.48
C ALA A 378 0.32 -14.14 -11.87
N PRO A 379 -0.72 -13.36 -12.18
CA PRO A 379 -0.90 -12.79 -13.51
C PRO A 379 0.25 -11.82 -13.82
N GLU A 380 0.76 -11.81 -15.04
CA GLU A 380 1.67 -10.75 -15.47
C GLU A 380 0.94 -9.39 -15.45
N LEU A 381 1.68 -8.32 -15.16
CA LEU A 381 1.15 -6.98 -15.29
C LEU A 381 0.86 -6.70 -16.77
N ASP A 382 -0.42 -6.55 -17.12
CA ASP A 382 -0.82 -6.20 -18.48
C ASP A 382 -0.44 -4.74 -18.77
N VAL A 383 0.66 -4.56 -19.48
CA VAL A 383 1.05 -3.26 -20.00
C VAL A 383 0.27 -3.06 -21.27
N VAL A 384 -0.93 -2.47 -21.20
CA VAL A 384 -1.60 -1.99 -22.41
C VAL A 384 -0.66 -0.96 -23.05
N PRO A 385 0.03 -1.28 -24.16
CA PRO A 385 0.95 -0.35 -24.76
C PRO A 385 0.14 0.80 -25.29
N ARG A 386 0.67 2.02 -25.17
CA ARG A 386 0.06 3.20 -25.80
C ARG A 386 -0.20 2.87 -27.27
N ALA A 387 -1.47 2.76 -27.67
CA ALA A 387 -1.82 2.90 -29.08
C ALA A 387 -1.26 4.26 -29.47
N SER A 388 -0.21 4.26 -30.30
CA SER A 388 0.58 5.45 -30.62
C SER A 388 -0.37 6.54 -31.10
N THR A 389 -0.70 7.50 -30.23
CA THR A 389 -1.46 8.67 -30.60
C THR A 389 -0.62 9.35 -31.66
N ARG A 390 -1.10 9.30 -32.92
CA ARG A 390 -0.55 9.99 -34.08
C ARG A 390 0.02 11.33 -33.61
N SER A 391 1.29 11.54 -33.93
CA SER A 391 1.92 12.85 -33.92
C SER A 391 0.89 13.87 -34.41
N LEU A 392 0.53 14.83 -33.54
CA LEU A 392 -0.21 16.01 -33.94
C LEU A 392 0.72 16.78 -34.88
N SER A 393 0.71 16.40 -36.15
CA SER A 393 1.26 17.22 -37.22
C SER A 393 0.43 18.49 -37.27
N THR A 394 1.12 19.60 -37.10
CA THR A 394 0.74 20.96 -37.54
C THR A 394 -0.47 20.98 -38.48
N ALA A 395 -1.65 21.25 -37.93
CA ALA A 395 -2.82 21.63 -38.71
C ALA A 395 -3.03 23.13 -38.50
N SER A 396 -3.14 23.82 -39.64
CA SER A 396 -3.27 25.24 -39.84
C SER A 396 -4.44 25.89 -39.09
N GLU A 397 -4.22 27.14 -38.71
CA GLU A 397 -5.21 28.12 -38.26
C GLU A 397 -6.38 28.21 -39.27
N ASP A 398 -7.59 27.83 -38.84
CA ASP A 398 -8.83 28.55 -39.14
C ASP A 398 -10.02 27.91 -38.39
N SER A 399 -10.57 28.61 -37.40
CA SER A 399 -12.02 28.61 -37.07
C SER A 399 -12.32 29.38 -35.77
N SER A 400 -13.40 30.16 -35.85
CA SER A 400 -13.99 31.09 -34.89
C SER A 400 -14.39 30.47 -33.55
N PRO A 401 -14.52 31.27 -32.46
CA PRO A 401 -14.79 30.73 -31.13
C PRO A 401 -16.29 30.50 -30.89
N GLU A 402 -16.66 29.25 -30.60
CA GLU A 402 -17.91 28.94 -29.89
C GLU A 402 -17.73 29.20 -28.39
N SER A 403 -18.68 29.95 -27.82
CA SER A 403 -18.69 30.37 -26.41
C SER A 403 -18.91 29.15 -25.52
N THR A 404 -17.87 28.72 -24.82
CA THR A 404 -17.99 27.79 -23.69
C THR A 404 -17.88 28.60 -22.39
N SER A 405 -18.83 28.37 -21.48
CA SER A 405 -18.91 29.01 -20.17
C SER A 405 -17.62 28.74 -19.38
N HIS A 406 -16.76 29.75 -19.25
CA HIS A 406 -15.59 29.73 -18.37
C HIS A 406 -16.03 29.59 -16.91
N LYS A 407 -15.83 28.41 -16.33
CA LYS A 407 -15.82 28.24 -14.87
C LYS A 407 -14.55 28.91 -14.33
N SER A 408 -14.68 29.67 -13.25
CA SER A 408 -13.57 30.32 -12.59
C SER A 408 -12.60 29.30 -11.95
N PRO A 409 -11.31 29.62 -11.79
CA PRO A 409 -10.34 28.74 -11.12
C PRO A 409 -10.78 28.32 -9.70
N LYS A 410 -11.54 29.18 -9.01
CA LYS A 410 -12.14 28.88 -7.70
C LYS A 410 -13.23 27.82 -7.80
N GLU A 411 -14.05 27.83 -8.86
CA GLU A 411 -15.10 26.83 -9.08
C GLU A 411 -14.53 25.47 -9.51
N VAL A 412 -13.43 25.43 -10.26
CA VAL A 412 -12.74 24.17 -10.61
C VAL A 412 -12.10 23.55 -9.36
N LEU A 413 -11.50 24.37 -8.50
CA LEU A 413 -10.96 23.93 -7.20
C LEU A 413 -12.09 23.46 -6.26
N GLU A 414 -13.20 24.20 -6.16
CA GLU A 414 -14.38 23.79 -5.36
C GLU A 414 -15.10 22.55 -5.94
N LEU A 415 -15.06 22.30 -7.26
CA LEU A 415 -15.67 21.11 -7.86
C LEU A 415 -14.92 19.82 -7.48
N HIS A 416 -13.59 19.90 -7.37
CA HIS A 416 -12.73 18.77 -7.01
C HIS A 416 -12.54 18.63 -5.49
N LEU A 417 -12.78 19.69 -4.72
CA LEU A 417 -12.75 19.70 -3.25
C LEU A 417 -14.15 19.62 -2.61
N ARG A 418 -15.22 19.48 -3.40
CA ARG A 418 -16.62 19.45 -2.92
C ARG A 418 -16.97 18.38 -1.87
N PRO A 419 -16.29 17.22 -1.79
CA PRO A 419 -16.49 16.29 -0.68
C PRO A 419 -16.06 16.84 0.70
N LEU A 420 -15.39 18.00 0.76
CA LEU A 420 -14.71 18.51 1.96
C LEU A 420 -15.45 19.66 2.69
N ARG A 421 -16.69 19.99 2.30
CA ARG A 421 -17.55 20.88 3.11
C ARG A 421 -18.69 20.07 3.70
N SER A 422 -18.55 19.70 4.98
CA SER A 422 -19.65 19.27 5.83
C SER A 422 -20.81 20.27 5.71
N GLN A 423 -21.94 19.82 5.15
CA GLN A 423 -23.20 20.55 5.26
C GLN A 423 -23.66 20.48 6.70
N SER A 424 -23.37 21.53 7.45
CA SER A 424 -24.15 21.90 8.62
C SER A 424 -25.36 22.71 8.14
N THR A 425 -26.55 22.19 8.42
CA THR A 425 -27.89 22.80 8.30
C THR A 425 -28.47 23.03 6.90
N ALA A 426 -29.24 22.04 6.40
CA ALA A 426 -30.64 22.18 5.92
C ALA A 426 -31.02 21.03 4.96
N GLY A 427 -32.09 20.29 5.30
CA GLY A 427 -33.05 19.53 4.46
C GLY A 427 -32.58 18.75 3.19
N PRO A 428 -33.13 17.54 2.93
CA PRO A 428 -32.72 16.74 1.78
C PRO A 428 -33.20 17.38 0.46
N ALA A 429 -32.23 17.81 -0.36
CA ALA A 429 -32.43 18.11 -1.78
C ALA A 429 -32.23 16.82 -2.61
N PRO A 430 -32.86 16.70 -3.80
CA PRO A 430 -33.06 15.42 -4.46
C PRO A 430 -31.76 14.82 -5.01
N VAL A 431 -31.65 13.50 -4.86
CA VAL A 431 -30.60 12.66 -5.42
C VAL A 431 -30.66 12.73 -6.94
N HIS A 432 -29.65 13.35 -7.55
CA HIS A 432 -29.39 13.18 -8.98
C HIS A 432 -28.72 11.82 -9.20
N ASP A 433 -29.42 11.00 -9.97
CA ASP A 433 -28.96 9.73 -10.53
C ASP A 433 -27.65 9.92 -11.31
N MET A 434 -26.54 9.41 -10.76
CA MET A 434 -25.25 9.26 -11.45
C MET A 434 -25.12 7.82 -11.98
N GLY A 435 -26.19 7.30 -12.60
CA GLY A 435 -26.25 6.01 -13.30
C GLY A 435 -25.46 5.97 -14.60
N GLY A 436 -24.16 6.20 -14.53
CA GLY A 436 -23.22 5.92 -15.62
C GLY A 436 -22.47 4.62 -15.35
N SER A 437 -22.99 3.47 -15.80
CA SER A 437 -22.33 2.17 -15.75
C SER A 437 -21.17 2.05 -16.76
N GLY A 438 -20.34 3.10 -16.87
CA GLY A 438 -19.14 3.07 -17.69
C GLY A 438 -18.03 2.33 -16.94
N THR A 439 -17.50 1.26 -17.53
CA THR A 439 -16.26 0.65 -17.05
C THR A 439 -15.21 1.76 -16.91
N PRO A 440 -14.55 1.92 -15.74
CA PRO A 440 -13.53 2.93 -15.58
C PRO A 440 -12.47 2.76 -16.69
N PRO A 441 -12.01 3.87 -17.32
CA PRO A 441 -11.05 3.78 -18.39
C PRO A 441 -9.78 3.09 -17.88
N ALA A 442 -9.23 2.17 -18.69
CA ALA A 442 -7.98 1.48 -18.37
C ALA A 442 -6.89 2.51 -18.03
N ARG A 443 -6.25 2.36 -16.86
CA ARG A 443 -5.18 3.26 -16.42
C ARG A 443 -4.01 3.17 -17.39
N ARG A 444 -3.42 4.32 -17.72
CA ARG A 444 -2.20 4.32 -18.55
C ARG A 444 -0.99 3.96 -17.71
N VAL A 445 0.03 3.43 -18.39
CA VAL A 445 1.34 3.19 -17.78
C VAL A 445 1.88 4.48 -17.16
N GLY A 446 2.14 4.46 -15.85
CA GLY A 446 2.63 5.61 -15.09
C GLY A 446 1.56 6.63 -14.65
N GLU A 447 0.27 6.40 -14.93
CA GLU A 447 -0.82 7.15 -14.28
C GLU A 447 -1.09 6.57 -12.89
N THR A 448 -1.27 7.46 -11.93
CA THR A 448 -1.55 7.12 -10.52
C THR A 448 -3.03 6.86 -10.27
N GLY A 449 -3.91 7.37 -11.16
CA GLY A 449 -5.35 7.40 -10.96
C GLY A 449 -5.78 8.42 -9.89
N GLN A 450 -4.90 9.35 -9.50
CA GLN A 450 -5.15 10.31 -8.42
C GLN A 450 -5.46 11.72 -8.94
N TRP A 451 -5.87 12.61 -8.03
CA TRP A 451 -6.07 14.05 -8.26
C TRP A 451 -4.89 14.70 -9.01
N PHE A 452 -3.69 14.19 -8.80
CA PHE A 452 -2.48 14.67 -9.45
C PHE A 452 -2.54 14.53 -10.98
N ASP A 453 -3.13 13.44 -11.48
CA ASP A 453 -3.37 13.25 -12.91
C ASP A 453 -4.45 14.21 -13.44
N ALA A 454 -5.42 14.61 -12.60
CA ALA A 454 -6.37 15.66 -12.95
C ALA A 454 -5.70 17.03 -13.04
N LEU A 455 -4.83 17.39 -12.10
CA LEU A 455 -4.07 18.65 -12.15
C LEU A 455 -3.15 18.73 -13.35
N LYS A 456 -2.44 17.64 -13.68
CA LYS A 456 -1.63 17.58 -14.91
C LYS A 456 -2.48 17.84 -16.16
N ARG A 457 -3.70 17.29 -16.21
CA ARG A 457 -4.64 17.50 -17.33
C ARG A 457 -5.15 18.94 -17.39
N ASP A 458 -5.48 19.55 -16.24
CA ASP A 458 -5.98 20.93 -16.21
C ASP A 458 -4.89 21.96 -16.53
N GLY A 459 -3.66 21.73 -16.08
CA GLY A 459 -2.50 22.52 -16.53
C GLY A 459 -2.28 22.41 -18.04
N ALA A 460 -2.47 21.21 -18.63
CA ALA A 460 -2.42 21.03 -20.09
C ALA A 460 -3.54 21.76 -20.84
N ARG A 461 -4.65 22.08 -20.17
CA ARG A 461 -5.76 22.92 -20.70
C ARG A 461 -5.54 24.41 -20.52
N GLY A 462 -4.37 24.83 -19.99
CA GLY A 462 -4.06 26.24 -19.78
C GLY A 462 -4.72 26.87 -18.55
N ILE A 463 -5.31 26.08 -17.66
CA ILE A 463 -5.90 26.58 -16.42
C ILE A 463 -4.76 26.84 -15.42
N ALA A 464 -4.62 28.09 -14.98
CA ALA A 464 -3.65 28.47 -13.97
C ALA A 464 -4.06 27.90 -12.59
N VAL A 465 -3.18 27.12 -11.98
CA VAL A 465 -3.37 26.52 -10.65
C VAL A 465 -2.18 26.88 -9.76
N ASN A 466 -2.46 27.50 -8.62
CA ASN A 466 -1.49 27.67 -7.53
C ASN A 466 -1.70 26.54 -6.52
N ILE A 467 -0.65 25.79 -6.21
CA ILE A 467 -0.70 24.64 -5.30
C ILE A 467 0.04 25.04 -4.02
N PRO A 468 -0.65 25.11 -2.87
CA PRO A 468 -0.04 25.51 -1.62
C PRO A 468 0.90 24.41 -1.08
N PRO A 469 1.81 24.75 -0.14
CA PRO A 469 2.77 23.81 0.42
C PRO A 469 2.13 22.55 0.99
N THR A 470 1.06 22.68 1.75
CA THR A 470 0.32 21.56 2.35
C THR A 470 -0.13 20.50 1.34
N VAL A 471 -0.39 20.92 0.10
CA VAL A 471 -0.92 20.03 -0.93
C VAL A 471 0.20 19.29 -1.68
N TRP A 472 1.29 19.98 -2.02
CA TRP A 472 2.40 19.30 -2.70
C TRP A 472 3.37 18.60 -1.74
N MET A 473 3.44 19.00 -0.46
CA MET A 473 4.23 18.29 0.56
C MET A 473 3.64 16.92 0.88
N ALA A 474 2.31 16.78 0.81
CA ALA A 474 1.63 15.48 0.86
C ALA A 474 2.04 14.54 -0.30
N LEU A 475 2.66 15.05 -1.38
CA LEU A 475 3.25 14.21 -2.44
C LEU A 475 4.61 13.63 -2.03
N LEU A 476 5.21 14.12 -0.93
CA LEU A 476 6.51 13.72 -0.41
C LEU A 476 6.37 12.95 0.91
N GLU A 477 5.31 13.25 1.68
CA GLU A 477 4.95 12.60 2.94
C GLU A 477 4.03 11.40 2.62
N GLY A 478 4.54 10.16 2.70
CA GLY A 478 3.81 8.94 2.34
C GLY A 478 4.66 7.90 1.60
N SER A 479 5.54 7.19 2.30
CA SER A 479 6.42 6.14 1.71
C SER A 479 7.38 6.63 0.61
N GLY A 480 7.57 7.96 0.51
CA GLY A 480 8.50 8.61 -0.42
C GLY A 480 7.92 8.88 -1.81
N TRP A 481 6.64 8.61 -2.05
CA TRP A 481 5.94 9.02 -3.27
C TRP A 481 4.61 9.66 -2.96
N ALA A 482 4.04 10.36 -3.95
CA ALA A 482 2.65 10.76 -3.93
C ALA A 482 1.74 9.53 -3.91
N THR A 483 1.41 9.02 -2.73
CA THR A 483 0.40 7.98 -2.57
C THR A 483 -0.98 8.56 -2.29
N GLU A 484 -1.09 9.87 -1.98
CA GLU A 484 -2.35 10.45 -1.49
C GLU A 484 -2.75 11.80 -2.09
N GLY A 485 -4.05 12.07 -1.97
CA GLY A 485 -4.71 13.30 -2.34
C GLY A 485 -4.66 14.41 -1.31
N PRO A 486 -5.01 15.66 -1.67
CA PRO A 486 -5.19 16.75 -0.71
C PRO A 486 -6.36 16.47 0.26
N GLY A 487 -7.07 15.35 0.09
CA GLY A 487 -8.08 14.83 1.02
C GLY A 487 -7.55 13.83 2.06
N GLY A 488 -6.25 13.50 2.05
CA GLY A 488 -5.56 12.67 3.07
C GLY A 488 -4.74 13.52 4.04
N ALA A 489 -5.19 14.73 4.35
CA ALA A 489 -4.43 15.64 5.20
C ALA A 489 -4.48 15.22 6.67
N HIS A 490 -3.54 14.37 7.11
CA HIS A 490 -3.01 14.42 8.47
C HIS A 490 -1.49 14.29 8.47
N ALA A 491 -0.89 15.32 9.07
CA ALA A 491 0.52 15.45 9.36
C ALA A 491 1.03 14.31 10.26
N HIS A 492 2.26 13.86 10.00
CA HIS A 492 3.15 13.40 11.05
C HIS A 492 3.56 14.59 11.94
#